data_AF-A0A0F9EZ78-F1
#
_entry.id   AF-A0A0F9EZ78-F1
#
_cell.length_a   1.000
_cell.length_b   1.000
_cell.length_c   1.000
_cell.angle_alpha   90.00
_cell.angle_beta   90.00
_cell.angle_gamma   90.00
#
_symmetry.space_group_name_H-M   'P 1'
#
loop_
_entity.id
_entity.type
_entity.pdbx_description
1 polymer ?
#
loop_
_entity_poly.entity_id
_entity_poly.type
_entity_poly.pdbx_seq_one_letter_code
_entity_poly.pdbx_strand_id
1 'polypeptide(L)'
;MDATLYTNEGSFDSVVLRWIALEKECPIVIKTLVSSPRNTVRLPYFQDRGLALFDHNVVLQYLQERYPGEDLLPSDPQLRGQIRQICTLIRETESGESIVADLDSMLRGNEYLVGRDFSLADVYAGAWLQVNSALPKALPTRVFNYWKKLAARPAYKDALQ
;
A
#
# COMPACT_ATOMS: atom_id res chain seq x y z
N MET A 1 19.20 5.99 17.54
CA MET A 1 18.98 5.20 16.32
C MET A 1 17.72 5.72 15.69
N ASP A 2 17.77 6.03 14.41
CA ASP A 2 16.61 6.48 13.65
C ASP A 2 15.66 5.30 13.42
N ALA A 3 14.35 5.58 13.41
CA ALA A 3 13.35 4.57 13.08
C ALA A 3 13.61 4.02 11.67
N THR A 4 13.61 2.70 11.52
CA THR A 4 13.98 2.02 10.28
C THR A 4 12.91 1.01 9.87
N LEU A 5 12.42 1.14 8.64
CA LEU A 5 11.59 0.14 7.97
C LEU A 5 12.48 -0.73 7.08
N TYR A 6 12.52 -2.03 7.37
CA TYR A 6 13.22 -3.03 6.59
C TYR A 6 12.21 -3.73 5.67
N THR A 7 12.52 -3.75 4.37
CA THR A 7 11.67 -4.27 3.29
C THR A 7 12.45 -5.20 2.38
N ASN A 8 11.78 -5.85 1.43
CA ASN A 8 12.40 -6.65 0.37
C ASN A 8 11.74 -6.39 -0.99
N GLU A 9 12.50 -6.62 -2.05
CA GLU A 9 12.01 -6.54 -3.44
C GLU A 9 10.95 -7.61 -3.73
N GLY A 10 10.05 -7.33 -4.68
CA GLY A 10 9.01 -8.26 -5.15
C GLY A 10 7.90 -8.60 -4.14
N SER A 11 8.01 -8.16 -2.88
CA SER A 11 6.97 -8.36 -1.87
C SER A 11 5.91 -7.25 -1.94
N PHE A 12 4.65 -7.65 -2.12
CA PHE A 12 3.50 -6.74 -2.08
C PHE A 12 3.46 -5.92 -0.78
N ASP A 13 3.65 -6.56 0.37
CA ASP A 13 3.61 -5.92 1.69
C ASP A 13 4.70 -4.87 1.86
N SER A 14 5.89 -5.18 1.33
CA SER A 14 7.03 -4.26 1.34
C SER A 14 6.78 -3.04 0.45
N VAL A 15 6.16 -3.20 -0.72
CA VAL A 15 5.77 -2.07 -1.58
C VAL A 15 4.73 -1.19 -0.88
N VAL A 16 3.69 -1.80 -0.30
CA VAL A 16 2.64 -1.06 0.42
C VAL A 16 3.21 -0.22 1.55
N LEU A 17 4.04 -0.80 2.42
CA LEU A 17 4.59 -0.06 3.56
C LEU A 17 5.59 1.02 3.14
N ARG A 18 6.41 0.78 2.12
CA ARG A 18 7.30 1.82 1.56
C ARG A 18 6.48 3.00 1.04
N TRP A 19 5.44 2.72 0.27
CA TRP A 19 4.59 3.78 -0.27
C TRP A 19 3.91 4.57 0.84
N ILE A 20 3.30 3.91 1.83
CA ILE A 20 2.68 4.61 2.97
C ILE A 20 3.70 5.51 3.69
N ALA A 21 4.91 5.00 3.95
CA ALA A 21 5.94 5.77 4.61
C ALA A 21 6.36 7.01 3.80
N LEU A 22 6.51 6.86 2.49
CA LEU A 22 6.88 7.96 1.59
C LEU A 22 5.75 8.98 1.42
N GLU A 23 4.51 8.52 1.27
CA GLU A 23 3.34 9.38 1.09
C GLU A 23 3.04 10.23 2.33
N LYS A 24 3.29 9.66 3.52
CA LYS A 24 3.17 10.38 4.79
C LYS A 24 4.43 11.17 5.15
N GLU A 25 5.46 11.16 4.30
CA GLU A 25 6.76 11.78 4.57
C GLU A 25 7.34 11.37 5.93
N CYS A 26 7.16 10.10 6.30
CA CYS A 26 7.61 9.57 7.57
C CYS A 26 9.12 9.81 7.74
N PRO A 27 9.59 10.38 8.87
CA PRO A 27 11.00 10.64 9.13
C PRO A 27 11.71 9.34 9.56
N ILE A 28 11.70 8.34 8.68
CA ILE A 28 12.24 6.99 8.91
C ILE A 28 13.21 6.64 7.80
N VAL A 29 14.16 5.75 8.10
CA VAL A 29 15.05 5.15 7.11
C VAL A 29 14.36 3.93 6.50
N ILE A 30 14.32 3.82 5.18
CA ILE A 30 13.85 2.63 4.48
C ILE A 30 15.07 1.84 4.00
N LYS A 31 15.11 0.52 4.28
CA LYS A 31 16.19 -0.37 3.86
C LYS A 31 15.63 -1.62 3.18
N THR A 32 15.95 -1.78 1.90
CA THR A 32 15.66 -3.00 1.15
C THR A 32 16.75 -4.05 1.40
N LEU A 33 16.34 -5.25 1.83
CA LEU A 33 17.21 -6.37 2.17
C LEU A 33 16.72 -7.66 1.49
N VAL A 34 17.63 -8.62 1.30
CA VAL A 34 17.29 -9.97 0.78
C VAL A 34 16.64 -10.82 1.88
N SER A 35 17.07 -10.65 3.13
CA SER A 35 16.56 -11.38 4.29
C SER A 35 16.49 -10.48 5.51
N SER A 36 15.62 -10.86 6.46
CA SER A 36 15.47 -10.13 7.71
C SER A 36 16.74 -10.20 8.55
N PRO A 37 17.16 -9.09 9.19
CA PRO A 37 18.28 -9.08 10.13
C PRO A 37 17.95 -9.83 11.43
N ARG A 38 16.67 -10.16 11.66
CA ARG A 38 16.22 -11.07 12.72
C ARG A 38 15.78 -12.39 12.10
N ASN A 39 16.51 -13.46 12.35
CA ASN A 39 16.24 -14.80 11.79
C ASN A 39 14.82 -15.34 12.05
N THR A 40 14.13 -14.83 13.08
CA THR A 40 12.78 -15.28 13.46
C THR A 40 11.64 -14.45 12.86
N VAL A 41 11.94 -13.37 12.14
CA VAL A 41 10.95 -12.40 11.67
C VAL A 41 11.02 -12.29 10.15
N ARG A 42 9.88 -12.35 9.46
CA ARG A 42 9.81 -12.08 8.01
C ARG A 42 9.76 -10.57 7.76
N LEU A 43 10.31 -10.15 6.62
CA LEU A 43 10.10 -8.80 6.10
C LEU A 43 8.65 -8.67 5.60
N PRO A 44 8.01 -7.49 5.73
CA PRO A 44 8.58 -6.25 6.27
C PRO A 44 8.69 -6.23 7.80
N TYR A 45 9.72 -5.55 8.30
CA TYR A 45 10.06 -5.43 9.72
C TYR A 45 10.33 -3.96 10.06
N PHE A 46 9.80 -3.46 11.17
CA PHE A 46 10.02 -2.09 11.59
C PHE A 46 10.71 -2.03 12.95
N GLN A 47 11.65 -1.11 13.09
CA GLN A 47 12.36 -0.86 14.32
C GLN A 47 12.37 0.62 14.64
N ASP A 48 11.85 0.99 15.79
CA ASP A 48 11.96 2.34 16.33
C ASP A 48 12.42 2.25 17.79
N ARG A 49 13.66 2.69 18.04
CA ARG A 49 14.31 2.56 19.34
C ARG A 49 14.28 1.08 19.81
N GLY A 50 13.79 0.83 21.03
CA GLY A 50 13.63 -0.51 21.61
C GLY A 50 12.39 -1.28 21.13
N LEU A 51 11.55 -0.67 20.29
CA LEU A 51 10.37 -1.32 19.72
C LEU A 51 10.73 -2.04 18.41
N ALA A 52 10.28 -3.28 18.29
CA ALA A 52 10.45 -4.13 17.13
C ALA A 52 9.07 -4.65 16.70
N LEU A 53 8.58 -4.21 15.55
CA LEU A 53 7.27 -4.58 15.00
C LEU A 53 7.44 -5.45 13.76
N PHE A 54 6.59 -6.47 13.67
CA PHE A 54 6.47 -7.37 12.54
C PHE A 54 5.00 -7.59 12.25
N ASP A 55 4.70 -8.24 11.12
CA ASP A 55 3.39 -8.23 10.47
C ASP A 55 3.07 -6.89 9.80
N HIS A 56 2.67 -6.97 8.53
CA HIS A 56 2.43 -5.79 7.71
C HIS A 56 1.32 -4.90 8.27
N ASN A 57 0.23 -5.45 8.81
CA ASN A 57 -0.90 -4.68 9.34
C ASN A 57 -0.51 -3.97 10.63
N VAL A 58 0.30 -4.62 11.47
CA VAL A 58 0.82 -4.03 12.71
C VAL A 58 1.73 -2.84 12.39
N VAL A 59 2.67 -3.01 11.45
CA VAL A 59 3.56 -1.92 11.03
C VAL A 59 2.77 -0.80 10.36
N LEU A 60 1.84 -1.13 9.46
CA LEU A 60 0.95 -0.18 8.79
C LEU A 60 0.21 0.69 9.80
N GLN A 61 -0.44 0.05 10.78
CA GLN A 61 -1.22 0.75 11.80
C GLN A 61 -0.33 1.67 12.64
N TYR A 62 0.85 1.20 13.03
CA TYR A 62 1.81 2.02 13.73
C TYR A 62 2.23 3.25 12.92
N LEU A 63 2.56 3.10 11.63
CA LEU A 63 2.93 4.24 10.78
C LEU A 63 1.78 5.25 10.64
N GLN A 64 0.54 4.77 10.50
CA GLN A 64 -0.64 5.64 10.41
C GLN A 64 -0.89 6.46 11.67
N GLU A 65 -0.73 5.84 12.85
CA GLU A 65 -1.02 6.49 14.14
C GLU A 65 0.14 7.35 14.63
N ARG A 66 1.39 6.95 14.36
CA ARG A 66 2.58 7.60 14.91
C ARG A 66 2.96 8.88 14.17
N TYR A 67 2.80 8.89 12.84
CA TYR A 67 3.30 9.95 11.97
C TYR A 67 2.15 10.76 11.35
N PRO A 68 2.18 12.10 11.48
CA PRO A 68 1.24 12.96 10.75
C PRO A 68 1.53 12.90 9.25
N GLY A 69 0.63 13.44 8.42
CA GLY A 69 0.77 13.45 6.95
C GLY A 69 -0.57 13.22 6.27
N GLU A 70 -0.56 12.83 4.99
CA GLU A 70 -1.75 12.48 4.23
C GLU A 70 -2.64 11.50 5.03
N ASP A 71 -3.94 11.80 5.09
CA ASP A 71 -4.92 10.98 5.80
C ASP A 71 -5.40 9.84 4.90
N LEU A 72 -4.67 8.72 4.95
CA LEU A 72 -4.99 7.52 4.18
C LEU A 72 -6.13 6.69 4.83
N LEU A 73 -6.56 7.04 6.04
CA LEU A 73 -7.61 6.35 6.80
C LEU A 73 -8.50 7.38 7.51
N PRO A 74 -9.57 7.87 6.85
CA PRO A 74 -10.40 8.97 7.35
C PRO A 74 -10.94 8.69 8.75
N SER A 75 -11.31 9.74 9.49
CA SER A 75 -11.84 9.58 10.86
C SER A 75 -13.17 8.80 10.94
N ASP A 76 -13.94 8.77 9.85
CA ASP A 76 -15.23 8.09 9.80
C ASP A 76 -15.06 6.55 9.89
N PRO A 77 -15.65 5.89 10.91
CA PRO A 77 -15.46 4.46 11.12
C PRO A 77 -16.06 3.59 10.02
N GLN A 78 -17.14 4.02 9.36
CA GLN A 78 -17.76 3.30 8.25
C GLN A 78 -16.86 3.33 7.02
N LEU A 79 -16.31 4.50 6.68
CA LEU A 79 -15.35 4.64 5.59
C LEU A 79 -14.07 3.83 5.85
N ARG A 80 -13.54 3.86 7.09
CA ARG A 80 -12.39 3.01 7.47
C ARG A 80 -12.68 1.53 7.28
N GLY A 81 -13.89 1.08 7.65
CA GLY A 81 -14.32 -0.31 7.46
C GLY A 81 -14.31 -0.69 5.98
N GLN A 82 -14.90 0.15 5.11
CA GLN A 82 -14.93 -0.06 3.67
C GLN A 82 -13.50 -0.10 3.07
N ILE A 83 -12.65 0.86 3.43
CA ILE A 83 -11.25 0.91 2.96
C ILE A 83 -10.50 -0.37 3.35
N ARG A 84 -10.62 -0.80 4.61
CA ARG A 84 -9.95 -2.02 5.10
C ARG A 84 -10.48 -3.28 4.39
N GLN A 85 -11.78 -3.36 4.14
CA GLN A 85 -12.36 -4.46 3.39
C GLN A 85 -11.79 -4.53 1.97
N ILE A 86 -11.66 -3.39 1.27
CA ILE A 86 -11.05 -3.34 -0.06
C ILE A 86 -9.57 -3.75 -0.01
N CYS A 87 -8.82 -3.30 0.99
CA CYS A 87 -7.42 -3.72 1.19
C CYS A 87 -7.30 -5.25 1.34
N THR A 88 -8.20 -5.87 2.12
CA THR A 88 -8.27 -7.34 2.26
C THR A 88 -8.58 -8.01 0.92
N LEU A 89 -9.59 -7.54 0.20
CA LEU A 89 -9.97 -8.11 -1.12
C LEU A 89 -8.80 -8.06 -2.12
N ILE A 90 -8.08 -6.95 -2.20
CA ILE A 90 -6.93 -6.80 -3.10
C ILE A 90 -5.79 -7.73 -2.69
N ARG A 91 -5.50 -7.82 -1.39
CA ARG A 91 -4.39 -8.64 -0.86
C ARG A 91 -4.64 -10.14 -1.06
N GLU A 92 -5.88 -10.57 -0.84
CA GLU A 92 -6.26 -11.98 -0.83
C GLU A 92 -6.78 -12.49 -2.18
N THR A 93 -6.84 -11.64 -3.20
CA THR A 93 -7.33 -12.05 -4.51
C THR A 93 -6.45 -13.13 -5.14
N GLU A 94 -7.11 -14.20 -5.58
CA GLU A 94 -6.49 -15.26 -6.39
C GLU A 94 -6.70 -15.02 -7.89
N SER A 95 -7.55 -14.06 -8.27
CA SER A 95 -7.93 -13.78 -9.66
C SER A 95 -7.69 -12.32 -10.03
N GLY A 96 -6.73 -12.11 -10.92
CA GLY A 96 -6.43 -10.79 -11.46
C GLY A 96 -7.59 -10.18 -12.27
N GLU A 97 -8.37 -11.00 -12.96
CA GLU A 97 -9.53 -10.52 -13.73
C GLU A 97 -10.67 -10.06 -12.81
N SER A 98 -10.94 -10.80 -11.72
CA SER A 98 -11.98 -10.43 -10.74
C SER A 98 -11.64 -9.10 -10.09
N ILE A 99 -10.41 -8.95 -9.59
CA ILE A 99 -10.03 -7.71 -8.90
C ILE A 99 -10.04 -6.52 -9.85
N VAL A 100 -9.65 -6.68 -11.12
CA VAL A 100 -9.73 -5.59 -12.11
C VAL A 100 -11.19 -5.20 -12.38
N ALA A 101 -12.12 -6.16 -12.43
CA ALA A 101 -13.55 -5.87 -12.57
C ALA A 101 -14.12 -5.15 -11.34
N ASP A 102 -13.71 -5.57 -10.14
CA ASP A 102 -14.09 -4.92 -8.88
C ASP A 102 -13.57 -3.47 -8.82
N LEU A 103 -12.31 -3.24 -9.19
CA LEU A 103 -11.73 -1.90 -9.28
C LEU A 103 -12.50 -1.03 -10.29
N ASP A 104 -12.84 -1.53 -11.48
CA ASP A 104 -13.63 -0.77 -12.48
C ASP A 104 -15.01 -0.37 -11.93
N SER A 105 -15.66 -1.29 -11.21
CA SER A 105 -16.95 -1.06 -10.55
C SER A 105 -16.84 -0.01 -9.43
N MET A 106 -15.84 -0.12 -8.55
CA MET A 106 -15.60 0.82 -7.45
C MET A 106 -15.29 2.23 -7.97
N LEU A 107 -14.60 2.35 -9.11
CA LEU A 107 -14.31 3.62 -9.75
C LEU A 107 -15.52 4.20 -10.52
N ARG A 108 -16.67 3.52 -10.56
CA ARG A 108 -17.88 4.04 -11.22
C ARG A 108 -18.50 5.17 -10.39
N GLY A 109 -18.18 6.40 -10.79
CA GLY A 109 -18.69 7.62 -10.13
C GLY A 109 -17.80 8.13 -9.00
N ASN A 110 -16.69 7.45 -8.72
CA ASN A 110 -15.69 7.85 -7.75
C ASN A 110 -14.40 8.31 -8.44
N GLU A 111 -13.65 9.18 -7.78
CA GLU A 111 -12.36 9.65 -8.25
C GLU A 111 -11.21 8.71 -7.82
N TYR A 112 -11.37 8.08 -6.66
CA TYR A 112 -10.54 7.02 -6.08
C TYR A 112 -11.43 5.82 -5.72
N LEU A 113 -10.90 4.76 -5.11
CA LEU A 113 -11.72 3.57 -4.79
C LEU A 113 -12.82 3.85 -3.78
N VAL A 114 -12.61 4.82 -2.89
CA VAL A 114 -13.59 5.25 -1.89
C VAL A 114 -13.78 6.76 -1.98
N GLY A 115 -14.76 7.18 -2.80
CA GLY A 115 -15.16 8.57 -2.92
C GLY A 115 -14.16 9.42 -3.70
N ARG A 116 -13.78 10.58 -3.13
CA ARG A 116 -13.01 11.62 -3.83
C ARG A 116 -11.55 11.72 -3.43
N ASP A 117 -11.20 11.17 -2.28
CA ASP A 117 -9.89 11.38 -1.66
C ASP A 117 -9.03 10.11 -1.77
N PHE A 118 -7.72 10.30 -1.89
CA PHE A 118 -6.75 9.21 -1.93
C PHE A 118 -6.67 8.52 -0.57
N SER A 119 -6.74 7.19 -0.55
CA SER A 119 -6.83 6.39 0.67
C SER A 119 -5.90 5.18 0.65
N LEU A 120 -5.87 4.45 1.76
CA LEU A 120 -5.14 3.20 1.87
C LEU A 120 -5.57 2.16 0.84
N ALA A 121 -6.85 2.12 0.44
CA ALA A 121 -7.33 1.20 -0.59
C ALA A 121 -6.61 1.46 -1.93
N ASP A 122 -6.35 2.73 -2.24
CA ASP A 122 -5.71 3.13 -3.47
C ASP A 122 -4.23 2.77 -3.51
N VAL A 123 -3.55 2.85 -2.35
CA VAL A 123 -2.17 2.34 -2.18
C VAL A 123 -2.12 0.84 -2.47
N TYR A 124 -3.05 0.06 -1.89
CA TYR A 124 -3.12 -1.39 -2.13
C TYR A 124 -3.37 -1.71 -3.61
N ALA A 125 -4.31 -1.02 -4.25
CA ALA A 125 -4.61 -1.25 -5.66
C ALA A 125 -3.44 -0.87 -6.58
N GLY A 126 -2.79 0.26 -6.31
CA GLY A 126 -1.60 0.67 -7.05
C GLY A 126 -0.46 -0.33 -6.91
N ALA A 127 -0.15 -0.77 -5.68
CA ALA A 127 0.88 -1.76 -5.42
C ALA A 127 0.57 -3.09 -6.12
N TRP A 128 -0.70 -3.49 -6.13
CA TRP A 128 -1.13 -4.74 -6.77
C TRP A 128 -1.02 -4.64 -8.30
N LEU A 129 -1.53 -3.57 -8.90
CA LEU A 129 -1.45 -3.32 -10.35
C LEU A 129 0.01 -3.24 -10.83
N GLN A 130 0.89 -2.75 -9.97
CA GLN A 130 2.32 -2.64 -10.22
C GLN A 130 3.04 -3.99 -10.21
N VAL A 131 2.84 -4.80 -9.16
CA VAL A 131 3.46 -6.13 -9.04
C VAL A 131 2.91 -7.07 -10.12
N ASN A 132 1.66 -6.88 -10.52
CA ASN A 132 1.00 -7.66 -11.56
C ASN A 132 0.99 -6.94 -12.92
N SER A 133 1.94 -6.04 -13.19
CA SER A 133 1.98 -5.26 -14.45
C SER A 133 2.14 -6.13 -15.70
N ALA A 134 2.53 -7.39 -15.53
CA ALA A 134 2.59 -8.39 -16.60
C ALA A 134 1.21 -8.95 -16.98
N LEU A 135 0.11 -8.55 -16.31
CA LEU A 135 -1.25 -9.01 -16.60
C LEU A 135 -1.61 -8.75 -18.08
N PRO A 136 -1.79 -9.82 -18.89
CA PRO A 136 -1.75 -9.74 -20.35
C PRO A 136 -3.13 -9.53 -21.01
N LYS A 137 -3.96 -8.62 -20.51
CA LYS A 137 -5.18 -8.13 -21.20
C LYS A 137 -5.33 -6.63 -21.01
N ALA A 138 -5.82 -5.93 -22.04
CA ALA A 138 -6.06 -4.50 -21.96
C ALA A 138 -6.97 -4.18 -20.75
N LEU A 139 -6.43 -3.46 -19.76
CA LEU A 139 -7.22 -2.99 -18.61
C LEU A 139 -8.42 -2.17 -19.12
N PRO A 140 -9.57 -2.22 -18.43
CA PRO A 140 -10.66 -1.28 -18.67
C PRO A 140 -10.14 0.15 -18.65
N THR A 141 -10.62 1.01 -19.56
CA THR A 141 -10.09 2.38 -19.73
C THR A 141 -10.08 3.18 -18.42
N ARG A 142 -11.08 2.98 -17.56
CA ARG A 142 -11.18 3.63 -16.25
C ARG A 142 -10.07 3.18 -15.31
N VAL A 143 -9.85 1.87 -15.19
CA VAL A 143 -8.78 1.28 -14.38
C VAL A 143 -7.41 1.70 -14.91
N PHE A 144 -7.23 1.72 -16.23
CA PHE A 144 -5.98 2.19 -16.85
C PHE A 144 -5.68 3.67 -16.53
N ASN A 145 -6.68 4.55 -16.67
CA ASN A 145 -6.51 5.97 -16.35
C ASN A 145 -6.26 6.19 -14.85
N TYR A 146 -6.98 5.45 -14.01
CA TYR A 146 -6.76 5.43 -12.57
C TYR A 146 -5.33 4.98 -12.22
N TRP A 147 -4.85 3.88 -12.82
CA TRP A 147 -3.48 3.42 -12.63
C TRP A 147 -2.45 4.48 -13.04
N LYS A 148 -2.65 5.16 -14.18
CA LYS A 148 -1.79 6.28 -14.58
C LYS A 148 -1.80 7.42 -13.55
N LYS A 149 -2.95 7.73 -12.95
CA LYS A 149 -3.07 8.73 -11.89
C LYS A 149 -2.26 8.33 -10.67
N LEU A 150 -2.33 7.06 -10.23
CA LEU A 150 -1.53 6.54 -9.13
C LEU A 150 -0.03 6.58 -9.46
N ALA A 151 0.34 6.14 -10.66
CA ALA A 151 1.74 6.07 -11.13
C ALA A 151 2.41 7.43 -11.29
N ALA A 152 1.62 8.51 -11.33
CA ALA A 152 2.11 9.89 -11.35
C ALA A 152 2.42 10.45 -9.95
N ARG A 153 2.03 9.77 -8.86
CA ARG A 153 2.35 10.23 -7.50
C ARG A 153 3.86 10.10 -7.24
N PRO A 154 4.50 11.08 -6.56
CA PRO A 154 5.95 11.03 -6.29
C PRO A 154 6.38 9.75 -5.58
N ALA A 155 5.67 9.37 -4.51
CA ALA A 155 5.97 8.20 -3.70
C ALA A 155 5.82 6.86 -4.46
N TYR A 156 5.04 6.81 -5.54
CA TYR A 156 4.71 5.57 -6.26
C TYR A 156 5.95 4.87 -6.83
N LYS A 157 6.85 5.63 -7.46
CA LYS A 157 8.05 5.07 -8.09
C LYS A 157 9.11 4.72 -7.08
N ASP A 158 9.25 5.52 -6.03
CA ASP A 158 10.26 5.30 -4.99
C ASP A 158 9.88 4.11 -4.10
N ALA A 159 8.58 3.83 -3.94
CA ALA A 159 8.09 2.64 -3.25
C ALA A 159 8.48 1.31 -3.92
N LEU A 160 9.02 1.34 -5.15
CA LEU A 160 9.53 0.14 -5.83
C LEU A 160 10.96 -0.22 -5.45
N GLN A 161 11.77 0.77 -5.08
CA GLN A 161 13.23 0.66 -4.91
C GLN A 161 13.62 0.09 -3.54
#